data_AF-A0AAD5MJF8-F1
#
_entry.id   AF-A0AAD5MJF8-F1
#
_cell.length_a   1.000
_cell.length_b   1.000
_cell.length_c   1.000
_cell.angle_alpha   90.00
_cell.angle_beta   90.00
_cell.angle_gamma   90.00
#
_symmetry.space_group_name_H-M   'P 1'
#
loop_
_entity.id
_entity.type
_entity.pdbx_description
1 polymer ?
#
loop_
_entity_poly.entity_id
_entity_poly.type
_entity_poly.pdbx_seq_one_letter_code
_entity_poly.pdbx_strand_id
1 'polypeptide(L)'
;MLHLYDADAPVETRVRFLTEQLLAREDVRRWRHALEQEVSRPEIALDQLTPSPSALVSVLERMGIASALRRVVIDLHCEATREVEAARAQQAKHEEEALLPELARSGPSASSLDVVLQAKETWERVTREELLRFAREQGKPLVVANTNPVRSARDGAESSASASAEMALPADPEPKRSYKPPASTRFLYDANDLLHTLQGIKPPNRSGPHALPEWGSIRLQFATPSAAELRRRYAELSPSVGQIGLDDLFPAERQAFLADKHRVGDVVVSHRSVAMARQYAKTGCPASLRPVLWQHALAQSVSDASRQYFQQLQDQVTRWTFVTDDMYLLDLQHAVDDSDYFVFQDLLDSVMLAFTRDAHVQREAVRINGAVELPAELSDGALNGLVPPNGVLPFSGLVMYAAPLTYLYTDDVALYFVFREMYVCYWSRLNAIDAPESSILSLCQLFERLVQRSSPRAVFRLLDVGVRPLDLAFPWIQSAFSGVLEIQQLLLLWDRVVGYDSIEVLAVAAAALFHFRAEDLETTVTRLEDARALFAELIDIRIVPLLQEYLFLLR
;
A
#
# COMPACT_ATOMS: atom_id res chain seq x y z
N MET A 1 -18.54 -13.18 28.19
CA MET A 1 -17.94 -13.01 29.53
C MET A 1 -16.71 -12.10 29.53
N LEU A 2 -16.10 -11.83 28.37
CA LEU A 2 -14.92 -10.95 28.25
C LEU A 2 -15.22 -9.46 28.47
N HIS A 3 -16.49 -9.03 28.41
CA HIS A 3 -16.92 -7.64 28.65
C HIS A 3 -16.68 -7.10 30.07
N LEU A 4 -16.30 -7.94 31.04
CA LEU A 4 -15.92 -7.53 32.40
C LEU A 4 -14.40 -7.29 32.52
N TYR A 5 -13.65 -7.47 31.44
CA TYR A 5 -12.22 -7.21 31.41
C TYR A 5 -11.97 -5.71 31.38
N ASP A 6 -11.18 -5.21 32.35
CA ASP A 6 -10.75 -3.82 32.37
C ASP A 6 -9.24 -3.77 32.13
N ALA A 7 -8.85 -3.21 30.98
CA ALA A 7 -7.44 -3.09 30.60
C ALA A 7 -6.67 -2.12 31.50
N ASP A 8 -7.37 -1.18 32.16
CA ASP A 8 -6.81 -0.17 33.06
C ASP A 8 -6.78 -0.62 34.53
N ALA A 9 -7.35 -1.80 34.83
CA ALA A 9 -7.34 -2.35 36.18
C ALA A 9 -5.93 -2.76 36.63
N PRO A 10 -5.68 -2.79 37.96
CA PRO A 10 -4.43 -3.29 38.52
C PRO A 10 -4.04 -4.66 37.93
N VAL A 11 -2.74 -4.88 37.73
CA VAL A 11 -2.19 -6.10 37.10
C VAL A 11 -2.76 -7.37 37.75
N GLU A 12 -2.89 -7.39 39.08
CA GLU A 12 -3.43 -8.53 39.83
C GLU A 12 -4.87 -8.87 39.45
N THR A 13 -5.70 -7.86 39.21
CA THR A 13 -7.10 -8.02 38.77
C THR A 13 -7.17 -8.60 37.36
N ARG A 14 -6.32 -8.09 36.45
CA ARG A 14 -6.24 -8.58 35.07
C ARG A 14 -5.72 -10.02 35.02
N VAL A 15 -4.69 -10.33 35.80
CA VAL A 15 -4.14 -11.69 35.92
C VAL A 15 -5.19 -12.66 36.46
N ARG A 16 -5.94 -12.29 37.51
CA ARG A 16 -7.00 -13.15 38.07
C ARG A 16 -8.08 -13.44 37.03
N PHE A 17 -8.57 -12.41 36.33
CA PHE A 17 -9.59 -12.57 35.30
C PHE A 17 -9.12 -13.48 34.15
N LEU A 18 -7.93 -13.22 33.61
CA LEU A 18 -7.37 -14.03 32.52
C LEU A 18 -7.11 -15.47 32.99
N THR A 19 -6.74 -15.67 34.25
CA THR A 19 -6.55 -17.01 34.83
C THR A 19 -7.87 -17.79 34.90
N GLU A 20 -8.97 -17.16 35.30
CA GLU A 20 -10.29 -17.80 35.34
C GLU A 20 -10.77 -18.21 33.93
N GLN A 21 -10.58 -17.33 32.95
CA GLN A 21 -10.90 -17.63 31.55
C GLN A 21 -10.00 -18.72 30.96
N LEU A 22 -8.71 -18.72 31.33
CA LEU A 22 -7.76 -19.75 30.92
C LEU A 22 -8.17 -21.14 31.46
N LEU A 23 -8.58 -21.24 32.73
CA LEU A 23 -9.03 -22.50 33.35
C LEU A 23 -10.28 -23.09 32.70
N ALA A 24 -11.08 -22.27 32.01
CA ALA A 24 -12.29 -22.72 31.31
C ALA A 24 -11.99 -23.36 29.93
N ARG A 25 -10.79 -23.16 29.36
CA ARG A 25 -10.43 -23.65 28.01
C ARG A 25 -10.13 -25.15 28.00
N GLU A 26 -10.54 -25.82 26.92
CA GLU A 26 -10.25 -27.24 26.72
C GLU A 26 -8.75 -27.51 26.54
N ASP A 27 -8.02 -26.58 25.93
CA ASP A 27 -6.56 -26.66 25.73
C ASP A 27 -5.82 -26.83 27.06
N VAL A 28 -6.25 -26.09 28.09
CA VAL A 28 -5.65 -26.11 29.43
C VAL A 28 -5.95 -27.41 30.16
N ARG A 29 -7.14 -27.99 29.96
CA ARG A 29 -7.47 -29.33 30.48
C ARG A 29 -6.59 -30.40 29.83
N ARG A 30 -6.34 -30.30 28.52
CA ARG A 30 -5.44 -31.20 27.80
C ARG A 30 -3.99 -31.07 28.28
N TRP A 31 -3.49 -29.85 28.48
CA TRP A 31 -2.15 -29.61 29.01
C TRP A 31 -1.98 -30.10 30.45
N ARG A 32 -3.00 -29.92 31.30
CA ARG A 32 -3.01 -30.50 32.66
C ARG A 32 -2.86 -32.03 32.59
N HIS A 33 -3.65 -32.69 31.74
CA HIS A 33 -3.58 -34.14 31.61
C HIS A 33 -2.22 -34.61 31.06
N ALA A 34 -1.66 -33.91 30.08
CA ALA A 34 -0.32 -34.20 29.55
C ALA A 34 0.77 -34.03 30.62
N LEU A 35 0.67 -33.00 31.47
CA LEU A 35 1.59 -32.75 32.57
C LEU A 35 1.49 -33.84 33.65
N GLU A 36 0.27 -34.26 34.01
CA GLU A 36 0.04 -35.35 34.96
C GLU A 36 0.67 -36.67 34.46
N GLN A 37 0.56 -36.97 33.17
CA GLN A 37 1.20 -38.13 32.55
C GLN A 37 2.73 -38.02 32.53
N GLU A 38 3.27 -36.84 32.26
CA GLU A 38 4.72 -36.62 32.19
C GLU A 38 5.38 -36.72 33.56
N VAL A 39 4.75 -36.12 34.59
CA VAL A 39 5.22 -36.17 35.99
C VAL A 39 5.14 -37.58 36.59
N SER A 40 4.30 -38.45 36.01
CA SER A 40 4.18 -39.86 36.43
C SER A 40 5.26 -40.78 35.85
N ARG A 41 6.18 -40.27 35.01
CA ARG A 41 7.25 -41.08 34.39
C ARG A 41 8.39 -41.36 35.39
N PRO A 42 8.93 -42.59 35.42
CA PRO A 42 9.94 -43.01 36.40
C PRO A 42 11.30 -42.28 36.26
N GLU A 43 11.56 -41.61 35.13
CA GLU A 43 12.78 -40.82 34.89
C GLU A 43 12.75 -39.45 35.59
N ILE A 44 11.60 -39.00 36.11
CA ILE A 44 11.46 -37.79 36.91
C ILE A 44 11.35 -38.23 38.37
N ALA A 45 12.49 -38.34 39.06
CA ALA A 45 12.48 -38.61 40.50
C ALA A 45 11.68 -37.51 41.21
N LEU A 46 10.56 -37.88 41.83
CA LEU A 46 9.67 -36.98 42.58
C LEU A 46 10.44 -36.20 43.69
N ASP A 47 11.57 -36.75 44.12
CA ASP A 47 12.49 -36.17 45.10
C ASP A 47 13.30 -34.96 44.59
N GLN A 48 13.33 -34.71 43.27
CA GLN A 48 13.92 -33.50 42.66
C GLN A 48 12.90 -32.37 42.44
N LEU A 49 11.60 -32.66 42.62
CA LEU A 49 10.52 -31.68 42.63
C LEU A 49 10.21 -31.24 44.08
N THR A 50 11.21 -30.74 44.80
CA THR A 50 10.91 -29.74 45.84
C THR A 50 10.15 -28.59 45.17
N PRO A 51 9.11 -27.98 45.80
CA PRO A 51 8.21 -27.05 45.14
C PRO A 51 8.89 -25.70 44.90
N SER A 52 9.89 -25.69 44.04
CA SER A 52 10.45 -24.50 43.42
C SER A 52 9.63 -24.24 42.14
N PRO A 53 9.05 -23.04 41.98
CA PRO A 53 8.41 -22.62 40.74
C PRO A 53 9.30 -22.84 39.50
N SER A 54 10.63 -22.82 39.66
CA SER A 54 11.58 -22.95 38.55
C SER A 54 11.64 -24.36 37.94
N ALA A 55 11.43 -25.41 38.73
CA ALA A 55 11.50 -26.79 38.24
C ALA A 55 10.25 -27.19 37.44
N LEU A 56 9.09 -26.66 37.86
CA LEU A 56 7.85 -26.87 37.13
C LEU A 56 7.82 -26.06 35.82
N VAL A 57 8.37 -24.83 35.83
CA VAL A 57 8.53 -24.02 34.62
C VAL A 57 9.45 -24.70 33.61
N SER A 58 10.57 -25.29 34.02
CA SER A 58 11.47 -25.98 33.07
C SER A 58 10.83 -27.22 32.44
N VAL A 59 10.01 -27.98 33.18
CA VAL A 59 9.22 -29.10 32.64
C VAL A 59 8.19 -28.58 31.64
N LEU A 60 7.46 -27.51 31.97
CA LEU A 60 6.49 -26.88 31.07
C LEU A 60 7.15 -26.30 29.80
N GLU A 61 8.36 -25.76 29.91
CA GLU A 61 9.14 -25.26 28.76
C GLU A 61 9.60 -26.40 27.86
N ARG A 62 10.10 -27.51 28.43
CA ARG A 62 10.49 -28.70 27.67
C ARG A 62 9.31 -29.34 26.94
N MET A 63 8.11 -29.30 27.53
CA MET A 63 6.88 -29.80 26.90
C MET A 63 6.26 -28.80 25.90
N GLY A 64 6.84 -27.61 25.74
CA GLY A 64 6.27 -26.53 24.90
C GLY A 64 4.99 -25.89 25.45
N ILE A 65 4.48 -26.36 26.60
CA ILE A 65 3.25 -25.88 27.24
C ILE A 65 3.44 -24.44 27.73
N ALA A 66 4.62 -24.07 28.23
CA ALA A 66 4.88 -22.70 28.69
C ALA A 66 4.71 -21.65 27.58
N SER A 67 5.20 -21.97 26.38
CA SER A 67 5.08 -21.09 25.20
C SER A 67 3.66 -21.07 24.64
N ALA A 68 2.95 -22.21 24.67
CA ALA A 68 1.54 -22.27 24.30
C ALA A 68 0.64 -21.49 25.28
N LEU A 69 0.94 -21.55 26.58
CA LEU A 69 0.22 -20.83 27.63
C LEU A 69 0.48 -19.33 27.54
N ARG A 70 1.73 -18.90 27.29
CA ARG A 70 2.05 -17.49 26.98
C ARG A 70 1.25 -16.97 25.78
N ARG A 71 1.18 -17.75 24.69
CA ARG A 71 0.42 -17.38 23.49
C ARG A 71 -1.08 -17.26 23.75
N VAL A 72 -1.67 -18.25 24.41
CA VAL A 72 -3.10 -18.23 24.73
C VAL A 72 -3.47 -17.08 25.67
N VAL A 73 -2.62 -16.74 26.64
CA VAL A 73 -2.86 -15.59 27.52
C VAL A 73 -2.80 -14.26 26.74
N ILE A 74 -1.87 -14.14 25.78
CA ILE A 74 -1.78 -12.99 24.88
C ILE A 74 -3.03 -12.90 24.00
N ASP A 75 -3.45 -14.00 23.39
CA ASP A 75 -4.65 -14.04 22.54
C ASP A 75 -5.90 -13.64 23.33
N LEU A 76 -6.07 -14.18 24.54
CA LEU A 76 -7.18 -13.86 25.44
C LEU A 76 -7.18 -12.38 25.84
N HIS A 77 -5.99 -11.83 26.11
CA HIS A 77 -5.81 -10.42 26.42
C HIS A 77 -6.17 -9.54 25.21
N CYS A 78 -5.71 -9.89 24.01
CA CYS A 78 -6.01 -9.18 22.79
C CYS A 78 -7.50 -9.25 22.42
N GLU A 79 -8.14 -10.40 22.57
CA GLU A 79 -9.59 -10.58 22.35
C GLU A 79 -10.40 -9.75 23.34
N ALA A 80 -10.10 -9.84 24.64
CA ALA A 80 -10.76 -9.05 25.67
C ALA A 80 -10.58 -7.54 25.46
N THR A 81 -9.39 -7.12 25.05
CA THR A 81 -9.07 -5.71 24.81
C THR A 81 -9.78 -5.21 23.55
N ARG A 82 -9.87 -6.00 22.47
CA ARG A 82 -10.63 -5.65 21.25
C ARG A 82 -12.12 -5.45 21.52
N GLU A 83 -12.75 -6.31 22.33
CA GLU A 83 -14.17 -6.16 22.66
C GLU A 83 -14.43 -4.90 23.52
N VAL A 84 -13.55 -4.62 24.47
CA VAL A 84 -13.62 -3.42 25.33
C VAL A 84 -13.31 -2.16 24.53
N GLU A 85 -12.34 -2.19 23.62
CA GLU A 85 -12.02 -1.10 22.71
C GLU A 85 -13.12 -0.86 21.68
N ALA A 86 -13.78 -1.91 21.17
CA ALA A 86 -14.94 -1.78 20.29
C ALA A 86 -16.13 -1.16 21.04
N ALA A 87 -16.38 -1.58 22.28
CA ALA A 87 -17.41 -0.98 23.14
C ALA A 87 -17.08 0.47 23.51
N ARG A 88 -15.82 0.77 23.89
CA ARG A 88 -15.33 2.13 24.16
C ARG A 88 -15.34 3.00 22.90
N ALA A 89 -15.08 2.45 21.71
CA ALA A 89 -15.16 3.18 20.44
C ALA A 89 -16.62 3.50 20.07
N GLN A 90 -17.56 2.59 20.34
CA GLN A 90 -19.00 2.85 20.19
C GLN A 90 -19.49 3.90 21.19
N GLN A 91 -19.04 3.82 22.44
CA GLN A 91 -19.42 4.75 23.51
C GLN A 91 -18.77 6.12 23.32
N ALA A 92 -17.51 6.19 22.87
CA ALA A 92 -16.84 7.42 22.46
C ALA A 92 -17.52 8.06 21.25
N LYS A 93 -17.96 7.28 20.25
CA LYS A 93 -18.80 7.78 19.15
C LYS A 93 -20.08 8.44 19.65
N HIS A 94 -20.75 7.80 20.62
CA HIS A 94 -22.02 8.27 21.18
C HIS A 94 -21.84 9.49 22.10
N GLU A 95 -20.71 9.61 22.80
CA GLU A 95 -20.37 10.78 23.64
C GLU A 95 -19.83 11.95 22.80
N GLU A 96 -19.10 11.67 21.71
CA GLU A 96 -18.60 12.65 20.75
C GLU A 96 -19.74 13.26 19.90
N GLU A 97 -20.75 12.47 19.52
CA GLU A 97 -22.00 12.96 18.91
C GLU A 97 -22.79 13.90 19.84
N ALA A 98 -22.72 13.67 21.15
CA ALA A 98 -23.43 14.46 22.15
C ALA A 98 -22.76 15.80 22.49
N LEU A 99 -21.43 15.93 22.32
CA LEU A 99 -20.64 17.10 22.75
C LEU A 99 -20.28 18.10 21.64
N LEU A 100 -20.56 17.80 20.37
CA LEU A 100 -20.22 18.68 19.24
C LEU A 100 -21.30 19.77 18.99
N PRO A 101 -20.91 21.05 18.79
CA PRO A 101 -21.81 22.10 18.29
C PRO A 101 -22.39 21.71 16.93
N GLU A 102 -23.63 22.12 16.63
CA GLU A 102 -24.37 21.72 15.42
C GLU A 102 -23.63 21.95 14.08
N LEU A 103 -22.68 22.90 14.03
CA LEU A 103 -21.84 23.14 12.83
C LEU A 103 -20.73 22.09 12.59
N ALA A 104 -20.31 21.34 13.61
CA ALA A 104 -19.32 20.27 13.49
C ALA A 104 -19.97 18.89 13.28
N ARG A 105 -21.30 18.78 13.44
CA ARG A 105 -22.08 17.56 13.20
C ARG A 105 -22.33 17.27 11.72
N SER A 106 -22.19 18.28 10.87
CA SER A 106 -22.20 18.04 9.44
C SER A 106 -20.86 17.46 9.04
N GLY A 107 -20.83 16.16 8.71
CA GLY A 107 -19.96 15.67 7.63
C GLY A 107 -20.12 16.54 6.36
N PRO A 108 -19.46 16.25 5.23
CA PRO A 108 -19.66 17.06 4.02
C PRO A 108 -21.16 17.29 3.83
N SER A 109 -21.60 18.56 3.83
CA SER A 109 -23.01 18.87 3.55
C SER A 109 -23.37 18.14 2.26
N ALA A 110 -24.62 17.69 2.07
CA ALA A 110 -25.01 17.03 0.82
C ALA A 110 -24.46 17.77 -0.42
N SER A 111 -24.49 19.12 -0.35
CA SER A 111 -23.89 20.02 -1.34
C SER A 111 -22.36 19.93 -1.53
N SER A 112 -21.56 19.63 -0.50
CA SER A 112 -20.11 19.40 -0.65
C SER A 112 -19.79 18.08 -1.34
N LEU A 113 -20.62 17.06 -1.13
CA LEU A 113 -20.46 15.78 -1.83
C LEU A 113 -20.88 15.93 -3.30
N ASP A 114 -21.92 16.71 -3.57
CA ASP A 114 -22.40 17.01 -4.93
C ASP A 114 -21.32 17.67 -5.81
N VAL A 115 -20.56 18.65 -5.28
CA VAL A 115 -19.48 19.29 -6.06
C VAL A 115 -18.33 18.30 -6.32
N VAL A 116 -18.03 17.38 -5.39
CA VAL A 116 -17.02 16.34 -5.62
C VAL A 116 -17.47 15.38 -6.72
N LEU A 117 -18.74 14.96 -6.71
CA LEU A 117 -19.32 14.13 -7.76
C LEU A 117 -19.28 14.84 -9.12
N GLN A 118 -19.65 16.12 -9.17
CA GLN A 118 -19.59 16.91 -10.40
C GLN A 118 -18.14 17.05 -10.92
N ALA A 119 -17.17 17.27 -10.03
CA ALA A 119 -15.76 17.34 -10.39
C ALA A 119 -15.26 15.99 -10.94
N LYS A 120 -15.66 14.87 -10.31
CA LYS A 120 -15.39 13.53 -10.78
C LYS A 120 -15.94 13.29 -12.19
N GLU A 121 -17.23 13.54 -12.41
CA GLU A 121 -17.87 13.37 -13.73
C GLU A 121 -17.19 14.23 -14.80
N THR A 122 -16.80 15.45 -14.43
CA THR A 122 -16.07 16.35 -15.33
C THR A 122 -14.70 15.79 -15.67
N TRP A 123 -13.94 15.32 -14.68
CA TRP A 123 -12.61 14.72 -14.87
C TRP A 123 -12.66 13.47 -15.75
N GLU A 124 -13.60 12.56 -15.47
CA GLU A 124 -13.81 11.35 -16.26
C GLU A 124 -14.21 11.68 -17.71
N ARG A 125 -15.06 12.70 -17.90
CA ARG A 125 -15.45 13.16 -19.23
C ARG A 125 -14.26 13.76 -19.99
N VAL A 126 -13.45 14.61 -19.36
CA VAL A 126 -12.27 15.23 -19.99
C VAL A 126 -11.27 14.16 -20.41
N THR A 127 -10.90 13.25 -19.51
CA THR A 127 -9.93 12.18 -19.83
C THR A 127 -10.44 11.22 -20.91
N ARG A 128 -11.74 10.91 -20.93
CA ARG A 128 -12.40 10.15 -22.02
C ARG A 128 -12.35 10.90 -23.36
N GLU A 129 -12.74 12.17 -23.38
CA GLU A 129 -12.73 13.00 -24.59
C GLU A 129 -11.30 13.12 -25.15
N GLU A 130 -10.29 13.19 -24.28
CA GLU A 130 -8.89 13.20 -24.65
C GLU A 130 -8.42 11.90 -25.30
N LEU A 131 -8.80 10.73 -24.78
CA LEU A 131 -8.47 9.46 -25.45
C LEU A 131 -9.13 9.37 -26.84
N LEU A 132 -10.41 9.77 -26.93
CA LEU A 132 -11.13 9.77 -28.20
C LEU A 132 -10.53 10.76 -29.20
N ARG A 133 -10.06 11.92 -28.72
CA ARG A 133 -9.33 12.90 -29.53
C ARG A 133 -8.02 12.33 -30.05
N PHE A 134 -7.23 11.72 -29.18
CA PHE A 134 -5.99 11.05 -29.56
C PHE A 134 -6.22 9.97 -30.62
N ALA A 135 -7.23 9.10 -30.44
CA ALA A 135 -7.56 8.05 -31.41
C ALA A 135 -7.87 8.63 -32.81
N ARG A 136 -8.64 9.74 -32.86
CA ARG A 136 -8.94 10.46 -34.12
C ARG A 136 -7.70 11.09 -34.75
N GLU A 137 -6.84 11.72 -33.94
CA GLU A 137 -5.58 12.34 -34.40
C GLU A 137 -4.62 11.31 -35.00
N GLN A 138 -4.54 10.10 -34.42
CA GLN A 138 -3.71 9.00 -34.93
C GLN A 138 -4.35 8.24 -36.10
N GLY A 139 -5.64 8.48 -36.40
CA GLY A 139 -6.39 7.68 -37.36
C GLY A 139 -6.48 6.19 -37.01
N LYS A 140 -6.34 5.84 -35.71
CA LYS A 140 -6.37 4.46 -35.21
C LYS A 140 -7.75 4.16 -34.60
N PRO A 141 -8.37 3.00 -34.88
CA PRO A 141 -9.54 2.57 -34.13
C PRO A 141 -9.16 2.26 -32.67
N LEU A 142 -10.15 2.22 -31.78
CA LEU A 142 -9.91 1.97 -30.35
C LEU A 142 -9.32 0.58 -30.06
N VAL A 143 -9.64 -0.40 -30.90
CA VAL A 143 -9.15 -1.78 -30.83
C VAL A 143 -9.00 -2.35 -32.25
N VAL A 144 -7.94 -3.15 -32.45
CA VAL A 144 -7.67 -3.88 -33.70
C VAL A 144 -7.36 -5.33 -33.38
N ALA A 145 -7.95 -6.27 -34.14
CA ALA A 145 -7.55 -7.67 -34.12
C ALA A 145 -6.23 -7.84 -34.88
N ASN A 146 -5.25 -8.48 -34.26
CA ASN A 146 -3.98 -8.80 -34.91
C ASN A 146 -4.19 -10.01 -35.83
N THR A 147 -4.14 -9.79 -37.14
CA THR A 147 -4.36 -10.83 -38.16
C THR A 147 -3.19 -11.80 -38.32
N ASN A 148 -2.01 -11.46 -37.78
CA ASN A 148 -0.84 -12.33 -37.66
C ASN A 148 -0.28 -12.23 -36.23
N PRO A 149 -0.78 -13.04 -35.27
CA PRO A 149 -0.19 -13.08 -33.93
C PRO A 149 1.25 -13.60 -34.05
N VAL A 150 2.23 -12.72 -33.79
CA VAL A 150 3.62 -13.16 -33.62
C VAL A 150 3.64 -13.99 -32.34
N ARG A 151 3.72 -15.32 -32.50
CA ARG A 151 3.99 -16.23 -31.38
C ARG A 151 5.32 -15.79 -30.78
N SER A 152 5.31 -15.32 -29.54
CA SER A 152 6.54 -15.17 -28.78
C SER A 152 7.19 -16.56 -28.69
N ALA A 153 8.48 -16.64 -28.98
CA ALA A 153 9.25 -17.87 -28.92
C ALA A 153 9.43 -18.28 -27.44
N ARG A 154 8.39 -18.86 -26.84
CA ARG A 154 8.47 -19.57 -25.54
C ARG A 154 7.89 -20.99 -25.57
N ASP A 155 7.13 -21.33 -26.61
CA ASP A 155 6.62 -22.70 -26.80
C ASP A 155 7.56 -23.50 -27.72
N GLY A 156 8.52 -24.20 -27.12
CA GLY A 156 9.46 -25.02 -27.87
C GLY A 156 10.38 -25.88 -27.02
N ALA A 157 9.91 -26.42 -25.90
CA ALA A 157 10.64 -27.43 -25.16
C ALA A 157 9.66 -28.47 -24.61
N GLU A 158 9.12 -29.31 -25.50
CA GLU A 158 8.79 -30.70 -25.19
C GLU A 158 8.37 -31.46 -26.46
N SER A 159 8.87 -32.70 -26.59
CA SER A 159 8.59 -33.70 -27.62
C SER A 159 9.33 -33.59 -28.96
N SER A 160 10.55 -34.15 -29.03
CA SER A 160 10.79 -35.37 -29.82
C SER A 160 12.25 -35.84 -29.66
N ALA A 161 12.41 -37.07 -29.16
CA ALA A 161 13.68 -37.77 -29.18
C ALA A 161 13.83 -38.52 -30.50
N SER A 162 14.84 -38.17 -31.31
CA SER A 162 15.74 -39.12 -31.99
C SER A 162 16.75 -38.40 -32.91
N ALA A 163 18.04 -38.75 -32.71
CA ALA A 163 19.21 -38.72 -33.61
C ALA A 163 19.37 -37.51 -34.58
N SER A 164 20.44 -36.72 -34.56
CA SER A 164 21.86 -37.10 -34.66
C SER A 164 22.72 -35.86 -34.36
N ALA A 165 23.88 -36.06 -33.75
CA ALA A 165 24.78 -35.01 -33.31
C ALA A 165 25.54 -34.33 -34.48
N GLU A 166 25.33 -33.03 -34.66
CA GLU A 166 26.36 -32.11 -35.17
C GLU A 166 26.45 -30.91 -34.22
N MET A 167 27.67 -30.66 -33.77
CA MET A 167 28.03 -29.73 -32.71
C MET A 167 28.15 -28.33 -33.30
N ALA A 168 27.03 -27.59 -33.34
CA ALA A 168 27.02 -26.15 -33.59
C ALA A 168 26.91 -25.41 -32.26
N LEU A 169 27.82 -24.45 -32.04
CA LEU A 169 27.79 -23.51 -30.92
C LEU A 169 26.41 -22.82 -30.86
N PRO A 170 25.84 -22.59 -29.66
CA PRO A 170 24.58 -21.86 -29.57
C PRO A 170 24.80 -20.44 -30.08
N ALA A 171 24.04 -20.05 -31.10
CA ALA A 171 23.96 -18.67 -31.53
C ALA A 171 23.42 -17.82 -30.36
N ASP A 172 24.07 -16.70 -30.08
CA ASP A 172 23.59 -15.71 -29.12
C ASP A 172 22.11 -15.38 -29.42
N PRO A 173 21.24 -15.29 -28.39
CA PRO A 173 19.88 -14.83 -28.61
C PRO A 173 19.95 -13.39 -29.14
N GLU A 174 19.35 -13.15 -30.31
CA GLU A 174 19.24 -11.81 -30.88
C GLU A 174 18.65 -10.85 -29.81
N PRO A 175 19.25 -9.66 -29.59
CA PRO A 175 18.74 -8.73 -28.60
C PRO A 175 17.32 -8.32 -29.00
N LYS A 176 16.35 -8.62 -28.14
CA LYS A 176 14.97 -8.13 -28.27
C LYS A 176 15.03 -6.61 -28.45
N ARG A 177 14.50 -6.13 -29.58
CA ARG A 177 14.45 -4.69 -29.86
C ARG A 177 13.67 -3.99 -28.75
N SER A 178 14.32 -3.07 -28.04
CA SER A 178 13.66 -2.07 -27.19
C SER A 178 12.51 -1.44 -27.99
N TYR A 179 11.30 -1.55 -27.44
CA TYR A 179 10.11 -0.94 -28.02
C TYR A 179 10.31 0.57 -28.08
N LYS A 180 10.13 1.17 -29.25
CA LYS A 180 10.18 2.63 -29.41
C LYS A 180 8.76 3.13 -29.62
N PRO A 181 8.17 3.85 -28.66
CA PRO A 181 6.83 4.40 -28.85
C PRO A 181 6.83 5.34 -30.06
N PRO A 182 5.71 5.40 -30.82
CA PRO A 182 5.54 6.39 -31.87
C PRO A 182 5.80 7.80 -31.34
N ALA A 183 6.47 8.64 -32.13
CA ALA A 183 6.80 10.02 -31.72
C ALA A 183 5.58 10.90 -31.40
N SER A 184 4.38 10.48 -31.84
CA SER A 184 3.11 11.16 -31.61
C SER A 184 2.38 10.68 -30.34
N THR A 185 2.87 9.63 -29.66
CA THR A 185 2.27 9.13 -28.42
C THR A 185 2.50 10.13 -27.29
N ARG A 186 1.46 10.35 -26.49
CA ARG A 186 1.47 11.24 -25.32
C ARG A 186 0.63 10.66 -24.19
N PHE A 187 0.88 11.11 -22.96
CA PHE A 187 0.01 10.81 -21.83
C PHE A 187 -1.34 11.50 -21.95
N LEU A 188 -2.38 10.89 -21.37
CA LEU A 188 -3.71 11.49 -21.28
C LEU A 188 -3.77 12.60 -20.23
N TYR A 189 -3.06 12.39 -19.12
CA TYR A 189 -2.89 13.36 -18.05
C TYR A 189 -1.65 13.01 -17.22
N ASP A 190 -1.19 13.98 -16.43
CA ASP A 190 -0.15 13.81 -15.42
C ASP A 190 -0.62 14.20 -14.01
N ALA A 191 0.31 14.18 -13.05
CA ALA A 191 0.06 14.59 -11.67
C ALA A 191 -0.45 16.04 -11.55
N ASN A 192 0.05 16.95 -12.37
CA ASN A 192 -0.31 18.37 -12.32
C ASN A 192 -1.74 18.58 -12.82
N ASP A 193 -2.14 17.90 -13.89
CA ASP A 193 -3.51 17.96 -14.43
C ASP A 193 -4.53 17.51 -13.37
N LEU A 194 -4.25 16.41 -12.68
CA LEU A 194 -5.10 15.92 -11.60
C LEU A 194 -5.12 16.91 -10.43
N LEU A 195 -3.96 17.40 -9.97
CA LEU A 195 -3.88 18.38 -8.89
C LEU A 195 -4.66 19.67 -9.21
N HIS A 196 -4.51 20.21 -10.42
CA HIS A 196 -5.23 21.40 -10.86
C HIS A 196 -6.74 21.18 -10.84
N THR A 197 -7.19 19.98 -11.22
CA THR A 197 -8.60 19.59 -11.14
C THR A 197 -9.08 19.56 -9.69
N LEU A 198 -8.31 18.97 -8.77
CA LEU A 198 -8.65 18.92 -7.33
C LEU A 198 -8.70 20.33 -6.70
N GLN A 199 -7.75 21.20 -7.04
CA GLN A 199 -7.70 22.59 -6.55
C GLN A 199 -8.81 23.47 -7.14
N GLY A 200 -9.36 23.09 -8.30
CA GLY A 200 -10.47 23.76 -8.94
C GLY A 200 -11.83 23.53 -8.28
N ILE A 201 -11.95 22.55 -7.39
CA ILE A 201 -13.22 22.19 -6.74
C ILE A 201 -13.59 23.27 -5.71
N LYS A 202 -14.70 23.99 -5.95
CA LYS A 202 -15.15 25.12 -5.12
C LYS A 202 -16.28 24.71 -4.18
N PRO A 203 -16.18 24.93 -2.86
CA PRO A 203 -17.27 24.65 -1.94
C PRO A 203 -18.46 25.59 -2.22
N PRO A 204 -19.70 25.09 -2.19
CA PRO A 204 -20.89 25.89 -2.50
C PRO A 204 -21.19 26.97 -1.44
N ASN A 205 -20.75 26.75 -0.19
CA ASN A 205 -21.16 27.53 0.97
C ASN A 205 -20.11 28.56 1.48
N ARG A 206 -18.98 28.75 0.78
CA ARG A 206 -17.89 29.66 1.23
C ARG A 206 -17.62 30.85 0.33
N SER A 207 -18.55 31.17 -0.56
CA SER A 207 -18.51 32.32 -1.46
C SER A 207 -18.77 33.67 -0.77
N GLY A 208 -18.48 33.80 0.54
CA GLY A 208 -18.83 34.96 1.37
C GLY A 208 -17.61 35.82 1.76
N PRO A 209 -17.81 37.13 1.99
CA PRO A 209 -16.74 38.10 2.33
C PRO A 209 -16.06 37.89 3.70
N HIS A 210 -16.48 36.89 4.48
CA HIS A 210 -15.93 36.53 5.80
C HIS A 210 -15.17 35.19 5.83
N ALA A 211 -14.86 34.61 4.68
CA ALA A 211 -14.01 33.42 4.63
C ALA A 211 -12.60 33.78 5.16
N LEU A 212 -12.14 33.07 6.19
CA LEU A 212 -10.76 33.15 6.67
C LEU A 212 -9.79 32.87 5.49
N PRO A 213 -8.59 33.47 5.46
CA PRO A 213 -7.59 33.11 4.46
C PRO A 213 -7.24 31.64 4.61
N GLU A 214 -7.71 30.81 3.69
CA GLU A 214 -7.42 29.39 3.68
C GLU A 214 -5.99 29.19 3.18
N TRP A 215 -5.11 28.74 4.08
CA TRP A 215 -3.72 28.45 3.75
C TRP A 215 -3.56 27.16 2.91
N GLY A 216 -4.66 26.42 2.72
CA GLY A 216 -4.72 25.18 1.94
C GLY A 216 -5.22 25.40 0.52
N SER A 217 -4.73 24.56 -0.39
CA SER A 217 -5.09 24.53 -1.81
C SER A 217 -6.38 23.75 -2.05
N ILE A 218 -6.68 22.76 -1.20
CA ILE A 218 -7.93 22.02 -1.24
C ILE A 218 -8.98 22.77 -0.43
N ARG A 219 -9.97 23.33 -1.14
CA ARG A 219 -11.00 24.22 -0.56
C ARG A 219 -12.15 23.47 0.14
N LEU A 220 -12.21 22.16 -0.03
CA LEU A 220 -13.20 21.30 0.61
C LEU A 220 -12.73 20.95 2.02
N GLN A 221 -13.64 20.91 2.99
CA GLN A 221 -13.32 20.47 4.35
C GLN A 221 -13.96 19.13 4.66
N PHE A 222 -13.10 18.13 4.84
CA PHE A 222 -13.44 16.79 5.29
C PHE A 222 -12.95 16.59 6.73
N ALA A 223 -13.49 15.61 7.44
CA ALA A 223 -12.87 15.16 8.67
C ALA A 223 -11.52 14.50 8.34
N THR A 224 -10.45 14.88 9.04
CA THR A 224 -9.18 14.16 8.97
C THR A 224 -8.73 13.79 10.37
N PRO A 225 -7.98 12.68 10.51
CA PRO A 225 -7.42 12.29 11.80
C PRO A 225 -6.56 13.40 12.42
N SER A 226 -6.76 13.61 13.72
CA SER A 226 -5.89 14.39 14.59
C SER A 226 -4.54 13.70 14.81
N ALA A 227 -3.58 14.44 15.35
CA ALA A 227 -2.28 13.90 15.72
C ALA A 227 -2.37 12.72 16.70
N ALA A 228 -3.28 12.82 17.66
CA ALA A 228 -3.49 11.78 18.66
C ALA A 228 -4.09 10.51 18.04
N GLU A 229 -5.01 10.66 17.08
CA GLU A 229 -5.58 9.54 16.33
C GLU A 229 -4.52 8.87 15.45
N LEU A 230 -3.68 9.65 14.77
CA LEU A 230 -2.57 9.10 13.98
C LEU A 230 -1.57 8.33 14.87
N ARG A 231 -1.19 8.88 16.03
CA ARG A 231 -0.32 8.18 17.00
C ARG A 231 -0.91 6.86 17.47
N ARG A 232 -2.22 6.83 17.74
CA ARG A 232 -2.93 5.58 18.12
C ARG A 232 -2.99 4.59 16.96
N ARG A 233 -3.33 5.08 15.76
CA ARG A 233 -3.45 4.26 14.55
C ARG A 233 -2.12 3.62 14.14
N TYR A 234 -1.02 4.34 14.32
CA TYR A 234 0.32 3.89 13.98
C TYR A 234 1.16 3.51 15.21
N ALA A 235 0.53 3.00 16.28
CA ALA A 235 1.21 2.74 17.55
C ALA A 235 2.42 1.79 17.42
N GLU A 236 2.37 0.85 16.47
CA GLU A 236 3.50 -0.06 16.20
C GLU A 236 4.70 0.64 15.55
N LEU A 237 4.58 1.88 15.09
CA LEU A 237 5.72 2.73 14.71
C LEU A 237 6.36 3.43 15.91
N SER A 238 5.86 3.30 17.14
CA SER A 238 6.49 3.93 18.31
C SER A 238 7.99 3.60 18.40
N PRO A 239 8.87 4.55 18.80
CA PRO A 239 10.28 4.27 19.08
C PRO A 239 10.53 3.15 20.11
N SER A 240 9.52 2.78 20.90
CA SER A 240 9.58 1.67 21.85
C SER A 240 9.43 0.29 21.19
N VAL A 241 9.15 0.23 19.88
CA VAL A 241 8.92 -1.01 19.12
C VAL A 241 10.00 -1.15 18.05
N GLY A 242 10.71 -2.28 18.04
CA GLY A 242 11.78 -2.54 17.08
C GLY A 242 11.29 -2.66 15.63
N GLN A 243 11.93 -1.91 14.74
CA GLN A 243 11.61 -1.73 13.33
C GLN A 243 12.70 -2.29 12.39
N ILE A 244 12.28 -2.97 11.33
CA ILE A 244 13.14 -3.14 10.15
C ILE A 244 13.28 -1.78 9.46
N GLY A 245 14.49 -1.45 9.01
CA GLY A 245 14.88 -0.14 8.48
C GLY A 245 15.49 0.82 9.51
N LEU A 246 15.65 0.38 10.77
CA LEU A 246 16.23 1.16 11.85
C LEU A 246 17.07 0.27 12.78
N ASP A 247 16.44 -0.67 13.48
CA ASP A 247 17.11 -1.48 14.51
C ASP A 247 18.09 -2.51 13.90
N ASP A 248 17.83 -2.93 12.66
CA ASP A 248 18.73 -3.76 11.87
C ASP A 248 19.94 -3.01 11.30
N LEU A 249 20.04 -1.69 11.49
CA LEU A 249 21.22 -0.91 11.11
C LEU A 249 22.31 -0.92 12.19
N PHE A 250 21.98 -1.24 13.45
CA PHE A 250 22.93 -1.20 14.57
C PHE A 250 23.75 -2.50 14.66
N PRO A 251 25.07 -2.48 14.42
CA PRO A 251 25.86 -3.71 14.29
C PRO A 251 25.85 -4.62 15.51
N ALA A 252 25.77 -4.05 16.72
CA ALA A 252 25.84 -4.80 17.97
C ALA A 252 24.62 -5.71 18.21
N GLU A 253 23.43 -5.27 17.80
CA GLU A 253 22.16 -5.95 18.09
C GLU A 253 21.49 -6.52 16.84
N ARG A 254 21.95 -6.11 15.64
CA ARG A 254 21.41 -6.51 14.34
C ARG A 254 21.17 -8.00 14.21
N GLN A 255 22.15 -8.84 14.57
CA GLN A 255 22.03 -10.28 14.38
C GLN A 255 20.93 -10.89 15.25
N ALA A 256 20.84 -10.46 16.51
CA ALA A 256 19.82 -10.95 17.43
C ALA A 256 18.42 -10.47 17.01
N PHE A 257 18.30 -9.19 16.65
CA PHE A 257 17.05 -8.59 16.18
C PHE A 257 16.53 -9.28 14.91
N LEU A 258 17.39 -9.42 13.90
CA LEU A 258 17.01 -10.10 12.65
C LEU A 258 16.69 -11.57 12.89
N ALA A 259 17.43 -12.28 13.74
CA ALA A 259 17.13 -13.68 14.05
C ALA A 259 15.74 -13.84 14.70
N ASP A 260 15.38 -12.95 15.64
CA ASP A 260 14.04 -12.99 16.24
C ASP A 260 12.95 -12.64 15.24
N LYS A 261 13.16 -11.60 14.41
CA LYS A 261 12.24 -11.23 13.32
C LYS A 261 12.02 -12.40 12.36
N HIS A 262 13.07 -13.10 11.91
CA HIS A 262 12.94 -14.26 11.04
C HIS A 262 12.17 -15.39 11.72
N ARG A 263 12.52 -15.72 12.97
CA ARG A 263 11.84 -16.77 13.74
C ARG A 263 10.34 -16.51 13.85
N VAL A 264 9.92 -15.28 14.14
CA VAL A 264 8.50 -14.90 14.19
C VAL A 264 7.89 -14.90 12.79
N GLY A 265 8.62 -14.40 11.78
CA GLY A 265 8.17 -14.35 10.40
C GLY A 265 7.88 -15.73 9.81
N ASP A 266 8.73 -16.73 10.08
CA ASP A 266 8.53 -18.11 9.64
C ASP A 266 7.23 -18.70 10.21
N VAL A 267 6.93 -18.40 11.46
CA VAL A 267 5.66 -18.79 12.10
C VAL A 267 4.48 -18.10 11.41
N VAL A 268 4.58 -16.81 11.10
CA VAL A 268 3.51 -16.06 10.41
C VAL A 268 3.26 -16.64 9.01
N VAL A 269 4.33 -16.91 8.26
CA VAL A 269 4.28 -17.54 6.93
C VAL A 269 3.63 -18.92 7.01
N SER A 270 3.99 -19.74 8.01
CA SER A 270 3.41 -21.08 8.15
C SER A 270 1.91 -21.08 8.44
N HIS A 271 1.41 -20.04 9.16
CA HIS A 271 -0.01 -19.93 9.51
C HIS A 271 -0.88 -19.43 8.35
N ARG A 272 -0.30 -18.75 7.34
CA ARG A 272 -1.01 -18.19 6.17
C ARG A 272 -2.20 -17.29 6.54
N SER A 273 -2.13 -16.62 7.70
CA SER A 273 -3.18 -15.72 8.17
C SER A 273 -2.93 -14.30 7.68
N VAL A 274 -3.90 -13.73 6.95
CA VAL A 274 -3.87 -12.35 6.45
C VAL A 274 -3.63 -11.37 7.61
N ALA A 275 -4.37 -11.54 8.71
CA ALA A 275 -4.26 -10.65 9.88
C ALA A 275 -2.89 -10.72 10.54
N MET A 276 -2.29 -11.92 10.64
CA MET A 276 -0.94 -12.07 11.21
C MET A 276 0.13 -11.46 10.30
N ALA A 277 0.02 -11.68 8.98
CA ALA A 277 0.94 -11.12 8.00
C ALA A 277 0.90 -9.58 8.02
N ARG A 278 -0.30 -8.99 8.05
CA ARG A 278 -0.49 -7.54 8.19
C ARG A 278 0.08 -7.01 9.50
N GLN A 279 -0.24 -7.65 10.63
CA GLN A 279 0.30 -7.23 11.93
C GLN A 279 1.83 -7.28 11.98
N TYR A 280 2.44 -8.28 11.36
CA TYR A 280 3.89 -8.39 11.26
C TYR A 280 4.48 -7.24 10.41
N ALA A 281 3.89 -6.97 9.25
CA ALA A 281 4.35 -5.96 8.29
C ALA A 281 4.36 -4.52 8.86
N LYS A 282 3.50 -4.20 9.85
CA LYS A 282 3.49 -2.88 10.51
C LYS A 282 4.85 -2.46 11.10
N THR A 283 5.70 -3.42 11.46
CA THR A 283 7.06 -3.18 11.99
C THR A 283 8.17 -3.40 10.96
N GLY A 284 7.79 -3.54 9.68
CA GLY A 284 8.68 -3.82 8.55
C GLY A 284 8.99 -5.31 8.36
N CYS A 285 9.15 -5.72 7.11
CA CYS A 285 9.45 -7.10 6.73
C CYS A 285 10.96 -7.28 6.45
N PRO A 286 11.61 -8.37 6.90
CA PRO A 286 12.93 -8.73 6.38
C PRO A 286 12.89 -8.97 4.87
N ALA A 287 13.96 -8.61 4.16
CA ALA A 287 14.00 -8.70 2.69
C ALA A 287 13.69 -10.11 2.14
N SER A 288 14.20 -11.14 2.80
CA SER A 288 14.00 -12.57 2.47
C SER A 288 12.55 -13.04 2.65
N LEU A 289 11.79 -12.45 3.58
CA LEU A 289 10.43 -12.85 3.91
C LEU A 289 9.36 -11.95 3.28
N ARG A 290 9.73 -10.73 2.88
CA ARG A 290 8.80 -9.72 2.36
C ARG A 290 7.90 -10.24 1.22
N PRO A 291 8.42 -10.90 0.16
CA PRO A 291 7.57 -11.34 -0.95
C PRO A 291 6.45 -12.29 -0.48
N VAL A 292 6.77 -13.25 0.39
CA VAL A 292 5.80 -14.23 0.88
C VAL A 292 4.82 -13.61 1.88
N LEU A 293 5.31 -12.73 2.76
CA LEU A 293 4.47 -12.01 3.72
C LEU A 293 3.47 -11.08 3.02
N TRP A 294 3.89 -10.38 1.97
CA TRP A 294 2.99 -9.52 1.19
C TRP A 294 1.94 -10.32 0.45
N GLN A 295 2.30 -11.44 -0.18
CA GLN A 295 1.31 -12.35 -0.77
C GLN A 295 0.24 -12.75 0.26
N HIS A 296 0.64 -13.15 1.48
CA HIS A 296 -0.32 -13.49 2.53
C HIS A 296 -1.13 -12.29 3.04
N ALA A 297 -0.50 -11.13 3.24
CA ALA A 297 -1.16 -9.91 3.72
C ALA A 297 -2.17 -9.35 2.71
N LEU A 298 -1.97 -9.63 1.42
CA LEU A 298 -2.85 -9.27 0.30
C LEU A 298 -3.79 -10.42 -0.10
N ALA A 299 -3.85 -11.49 0.70
CA ALA A 299 -4.66 -12.69 0.41
C ALA A 299 -4.41 -13.31 -0.98
N GLN A 300 -3.23 -13.08 -1.57
CA GLN A 300 -2.84 -13.63 -2.85
C GLN A 300 -2.13 -14.97 -2.67
N SER A 301 -2.43 -15.88 -3.59
CA SER A 301 -1.67 -17.12 -3.76
C SER A 301 -1.52 -17.42 -5.24
N VAL A 302 -0.30 -17.74 -5.66
CA VAL A 302 -0.02 -18.14 -7.04
C VAL A 302 -0.35 -19.62 -7.17
N SER A 303 -1.43 -19.91 -7.87
CA SER A 303 -1.91 -21.26 -8.17
C SER A 303 -1.81 -21.56 -9.66
N ASP A 304 -2.05 -22.80 -10.08
CA ASP A 304 -2.14 -23.15 -11.50
C ASP A 304 -3.26 -22.40 -12.21
N ALA A 305 -4.38 -22.14 -11.52
CA ALA A 305 -5.45 -21.30 -12.04
C ALA A 305 -5.01 -19.85 -12.24
N SER A 306 -4.19 -19.32 -11.33
CA SER A 306 -3.58 -17.98 -11.46
C SER A 306 -2.69 -17.91 -12.70
N ARG A 307 -1.86 -18.94 -12.94
CA ARG A 307 -0.98 -19.04 -14.12
C ARG A 307 -1.77 -19.13 -15.42
N GLN A 308 -2.82 -19.96 -15.45
CA GLN A 308 -3.71 -20.09 -16.61
C GLN A 308 -4.43 -18.77 -16.91
N TYR A 309 -4.91 -18.08 -15.87
CA TYR A 309 -5.55 -16.78 -16.04
C TYR A 309 -4.58 -15.74 -16.61
N PHE A 310 -3.37 -15.66 -16.06
CA PHE A 310 -2.34 -14.76 -16.58
C PHE A 310 -1.99 -15.09 -18.04
N GLN A 311 -1.88 -16.37 -18.40
CA GLN A 311 -1.66 -16.78 -19.79
C GLN A 311 -2.80 -16.33 -20.71
N GLN A 312 -4.06 -16.43 -20.27
CA GLN A 312 -5.19 -15.91 -21.06
C GLN A 312 -5.10 -14.41 -21.31
N LEU A 313 -4.57 -13.63 -20.36
CA LEU A 313 -4.33 -12.21 -20.54
C LEU A 313 -3.20 -11.98 -21.57
N GLN A 314 -2.11 -12.75 -21.51
CA GLN A 314 -1.02 -12.70 -22.50
C GLN A 314 -1.51 -13.05 -23.92
N ASP A 315 -2.38 -14.04 -24.04
CA ASP A 315 -3.00 -14.41 -25.31
C ASP A 315 -3.87 -13.27 -25.85
N GLN A 316 -4.58 -12.54 -24.98
CA GLN A 316 -5.35 -11.36 -25.36
C GLN A 316 -4.46 -10.20 -25.81
N VAL A 317 -3.33 -9.96 -25.15
CA VAL A 317 -2.32 -8.97 -25.59
C VAL A 317 -1.85 -9.29 -27.01
N THR A 318 -1.60 -10.57 -27.31
CA THR A 318 -1.15 -10.99 -28.64
C THR A 318 -2.25 -10.84 -29.70
N ARG A 319 -3.51 -11.10 -29.32
CA ARG A 319 -4.66 -11.11 -30.22
C ARG A 319 -5.21 -9.71 -30.53
N TRP A 320 -5.15 -8.79 -29.58
CA TRP A 320 -5.79 -7.48 -29.67
C TRP A 320 -4.80 -6.38 -29.34
N THR A 321 -4.74 -5.37 -30.20
CA THR A 321 -4.01 -4.12 -29.96
C THR A 321 -5.02 -3.02 -29.65
N PHE A 322 -4.89 -2.37 -28.49
CA PHE A 322 -5.73 -1.25 -28.09
C PHE A 322 -5.00 0.08 -28.30
N VAL A 323 -5.75 1.14 -28.57
CA VAL A 323 -5.17 2.50 -28.76
C VAL A 323 -4.36 2.98 -27.55
N THR A 324 -4.65 2.46 -26.36
CA THR A 324 -3.96 2.78 -25.12
C THR A 324 -2.62 2.06 -24.96
N ASP A 325 -2.35 0.99 -25.69
CA ASP A 325 -1.15 0.17 -25.50
C ASP A 325 0.12 1.00 -25.70
N ASP A 326 0.14 1.84 -26.74
CA ASP A 326 1.27 2.74 -27.00
C ASP A 326 1.56 3.68 -25.82
N MET A 327 0.52 4.12 -25.10
CA MET A 327 0.66 5.02 -23.95
C MET A 327 1.18 4.31 -22.70
N TYR A 328 0.71 3.07 -22.46
CA TYR A 328 1.26 2.22 -21.39
C TYR A 328 2.73 1.90 -21.64
N LEU A 329 3.08 1.59 -22.89
CA LEU A 329 4.47 1.32 -23.28
C LEU A 329 5.35 2.57 -23.27
N LEU A 330 4.79 3.75 -23.53
CA LEU A 330 5.49 5.03 -23.32
C LEU A 330 5.84 5.23 -21.83
N ASP A 331 4.87 5.00 -20.93
CA ASP A 331 5.12 5.10 -19.48
C ASP A 331 6.15 4.07 -19.01
N LEU A 332 6.07 2.85 -19.55
CA LEU A 332 7.04 1.81 -19.28
C LEU A 332 8.43 2.20 -19.73
N GLN A 333 8.56 2.77 -20.93
CA GLN A 333 9.85 3.25 -21.43
C GLN A 333 10.44 4.30 -20.47
N HIS A 334 9.65 5.26 -20.00
CA HIS A 334 10.11 6.23 -19.01
C HIS A 334 10.55 5.59 -17.70
N ALA A 335 9.87 4.54 -17.23
CA ALA A 335 10.26 3.82 -16.02
C ALA A 335 11.58 3.05 -16.21
N VAL A 336 11.79 2.39 -17.35
CA VAL A 336 13.02 1.59 -17.61
C VAL A 336 14.20 2.43 -18.09
N ASP A 337 13.98 3.69 -18.48
CA ASP A 337 15.06 4.65 -18.72
C ASP A 337 15.79 5.04 -17.41
N ASP A 338 15.18 4.75 -16.26
CA ASP A 338 15.81 4.86 -14.94
C ASP A 338 16.85 3.75 -14.72
N SER A 339 17.99 4.11 -14.12
CA SER A 339 19.07 3.18 -13.78
C SER A 339 18.66 2.07 -12.83
N ASP A 340 17.59 2.28 -12.06
CA ASP A 340 17.09 1.29 -11.11
C ASP A 340 16.21 0.23 -11.76
N TYR A 341 15.63 0.48 -12.95
CA TYR A 341 14.62 -0.42 -13.52
C TYR A 341 14.93 -0.98 -14.91
N PHE A 342 15.96 -0.49 -15.61
CA PHE A 342 16.30 -0.93 -16.97
C PHE A 342 16.42 -2.45 -17.16
N VAL A 343 16.89 -3.18 -16.13
CA VAL A 343 17.06 -4.64 -16.17
C VAL A 343 15.75 -5.43 -16.15
N PHE A 344 14.64 -4.78 -15.77
CA PHE A 344 13.34 -5.44 -15.57
C PHE A 344 12.35 -5.19 -16.72
N GLN A 345 12.80 -4.62 -17.84
CA GLN A 345 11.94 -4.28 -18.97
C GLN A 345 11.03 -5.45 -19.40
N ASP A 346 11.60 -6.64 -19.65
CA ASP A 346 10.83 -7.82 -20.08
C ASP A 346 9.74 -8.22 -19.07
N LEU A 347 10.04 -8.08 -17.77
CA LEU A 347 9.13 -8.43 -16.68
C LEU A 347 8.00 -7.41 -16.58
N LEU A 348 8.32 -6.12 -16.66
CA LEU A 348 7.35 -5.03 -16.64
C LEU A 348 6.47 -5.02 -17.89
N ASP A 349 7.03 -5.31 -19.07
CA ASP A 349 6.28 -5.39 -20.32
C ASP A 349 5.18 -6.45 -20.22
N SER A 350 5.57 -7.65 -19.76
CA SER A 350 4.64 -8.77 -19.55
C SER A 350 3.52 -8.40 -18.57
N VAL A 351 3.87 -7.83 -17.42
CA VAL A 351 2.90 -7.53 -16.35
C VAL A 351 1.99 -6.36 -16.71
N MET A 352 2.53 -5.27 -17.23
CA MET A 352 1.76 -4.07 -17.54
C MET A 352 0.81 -4.30 -18.71
N LEU A 353 1.23 -5.03 -19.74
CA LEU A 353 0.32 -5.38 -20.84
C LEU A 353 -0.77 -6.35 -20.39
N ALA A 354 -0.46 -7.36 -19.57
CA ALA A 354 -1.50 -8.20 -18.97
C ALA A 354 -2.48 -7.39 -18.12
N PHE A 355 -1.99 -6.42 -17.35
CA PHE A 355 -2.79 -5.53 -16.53
C PHE A 355 -3.81 -4.75 -17.38
N THR A 356 -3.45 -4.29 -18.57
CA THR A 356 -4.41 -3.56 -19.45
C THR A 356 -5.62 -4.42 -19.86
N ARG A 357 -5.47 -5.75 -19.91
CA ARG A 357 -6.51 -6.68 -20.38
C ARG A 357 -7.42 -7.19 -19.24
N ASP A 358 -7.02 -7.00 -17.99
CA ASP A 358 -7.70 -7.63 -16.86
C ASP A 358 -8.94 -6.86 -16.38
N ALA A 359 -10.13 -7.30 -16.78
CA ALA A 359 -11.39 -6.75 -16.29
C ALA A 359 -11.73 -7.14 -14.84
N HIS A 360 -10.96 -7.99 -14.17
CA HIS A 360 -11.03 -8.11 -12.71
C HIS A 360 -10.67 -6.79 -12.04
N VAL A 361 -9.65 -6.08 -12.56
CA VAL A 361 -9.28 -4.75 -12.04
C VAL A 361 -10.46 -3.80 -12.12
N GLN A 362 -11.17 -3.76 -13.26
CA GLN A 362 -12.35 -2.92 -13.42
C GLN A 362 -13.45 -3.22 -12.38
N ARG A 363 -13.64 -4.50 -12.04
CA ARG A 363 -14.71 -4.95 -11.14
C ARG A 363 -14.38 -4.72 -9.66
N GLU A 364 -13.13 -4.96 -9.28
CA GLU A 364 -12.72 -4.95 -7.88
C GLU A 364 -12.07 -3.63 -7.46
N ALA A 365 -11.41 -2.92 -8.39
CA ALA A 365 -10.77 -1.65 -8.05
C ALA A 365 -11.80 -0.72 -7.44
N VAL A 366 -11.44 -0.16 -6.28
CA VAL A 366 -12.36 0.71 -5.54
C VAL A 366 -12.88 1.79 -6.46
N ARG A 367 -12.02 2.34 -7.33
CA ARG A 367 -12.40 3.34 -8.35
C ARG A 367 -11.55 3.18 -9.61
N ILE A 368 -12.12 3.57 -10.76
CA ILE A 368 -11.43 3.64 -12.04
C ILE A 368 -11.72 4.98 -12.71
N ASN A 369 -10.77 5.48 -13.49
CA ASN A 369 -10.91 6.75 -14.21
C ASN A 369 -11.45 6.52 -15.61
N GLY A 370 -12.70 6.92 -15.86
CA GLY A 370 -13.14 7.44 -17.16
C GLY A 370 -13.02 6.52 -18.38
N ALA A 371 -13.03 5.20 -18.21
CA ALA A 371 -12.92 4.24 -19.32
C ALA A 371 -13.90 4.55 -20.47
N VAL A 372 -13.48 4.19 -21.69
CA VAL A 372 -14.26 4.44 -22.91
C VAL A 372 -15.04 3.19 -23.29
N GLU A 373 -16.36 3.32 -23.38
CA GLU A 373 -17.21 2.24 -23.87
C GLU A 373 -17.00 2.00 -25.36
N LEU A 374 -16.81 0.74 -25.74
CA LEU A 374 -16.81 0.30 -27.12
C LEU A 374 -18.26 0.32 -27.64
N PRO A 375 -18.50 0.83 -28.86
CA PRO A 375 -19.78 0.63 -29.52
C PRO A 375 -20.13 -0.86 -29.57
N ALA A 376 -21.39 -1.21 -29.29
CA ALA A 376 -21.85 -2.61 -29.19
C ALA A 376 -21.54 -3.45 -30.45
N GLU A 377 -21.39 -2.80 -31.60
CA GLU A 377 -21.05 -3.41 -32.91
C GLU A 377 -19.61 -3.93 -32.99
N LEU A 378 -18.69 -3.39 -32.17
CA LEU A 378 -17.27 -3.78 -32.10
C LEU A 378 -16.95 -4.65 -30.87
N SER A 379 -17.90 -4.77 -29.95
CA SER A 379 -17.84 -5.67 -28.81
C SER A 379 -18.18 -7.09 -29.28
N ASP A 380 -17.26 -7.74 -30.01
CA ASP A 380 -17.31 -9.20 -30.10
C ASP A 380 -17.30 -9.72 -28.67
N GLY A 381 -18.21 -10.60 -28.27
CA GLY A 381 -18.56 -10.91 -26.86
C GLY A 381 -17.39 -11.40 -25.97
N ALA A 382 -16.18 -11.47 -26.52
CA ALA A 382 -14.91 -11.69 -25.85
C ALA A 382 -14.24 -10.42 -25.27
N LEU A 383 -14.60 -9.21 -25.73
CA LEU A 383 -14.05 -7.95 -25.24
C LEU A 383 -14.99 -7.34 -24.20
N ASN A 384 -14.48 -6.91 -23.04
CA ASN A 384 -15.29 -6.37 -21.93
C ASN A 384 -15.92 -4.99 -22.19
N GLY A 385 -16.17 -4.63 -23.45
CA GLY A 385 -16.85 -3.40 -23.84
C GLY A 385 -16.15 -2.11 -23.43
N LEU A 386 -14.95 -2.15 -22.85
CA LEU A 386 -14.19 -1.00 -22.37
C LEU A 386 -12.80 -0.92 -22.98
N VAL A 387 -12.32 0.31 -23.13
CA VAL A 387 -10.95 0.61 -23.55
C VAL A 387 -10.27 1.51 -22.51
N PRO A 388 -9.19 1.02 -21.87
CA PRO A 388 -8.71 -0.37 -21.87
C PRO A 388 -9.65 -1.32 -21.09
N PRO A 389 -9.59 -2.65 -21.30
CA PRO A 389 -10.46 -3.62 -20.62
C PRO A 389 -10.40 -3.59 -19.09
N ASN A 390 -9.26 -3.21 -18.50
CA ASN A 390 -9.12 -3.04 -17.05
C ASN A 390 -9.79 -1.77 -16.50
N GLY A 391 -10.28 -0.89 -17.37
CA GLY A 391 -10.92 0.38 -17.02
C GLY A 391 -9.97 1.50 -16.58
N VAL A 392 -8.65 1.27 -16.59
CA VAL A 392 -7.65 2.25 -16.12
C VAL A 392 -7.08 3.01 -17.31
N LEU A 393 -7.44 4.27 -17.48
CA LEU A 393 -6.83 5.12 -18.49
C LEU A 393 -5.34 5.37 -18.16
N PRO A 394 -4.43 5.27 -19.16
CA PRO A 394 -3.00 5.47 -18.95
C PRO A 394 -2.66 6.92 -18.60
N PHE A 395 -1.77 7.09 -17.62
CA PHE A 395 -1.22 8.37 -17.18
C PHE A 395 0.27 8.24 -16.88
N SER A 396 0.96 9.37 -16.79
CA SER A 396 2.38 9.38 -16.46
C SER A 396 2.62 8.87 -15.03
N GLY A 397 3.45 7.84 -14.87
CA GLY A 397 3.85 7.27 -13.58
C GLY A 397 3.02 6.06 -13.11
N LEU A 398 2.13 5.52 -13.93
CA LEU A 398 1.35 4.32 -13.59
C LEU A 398 2.25 3.09 -13.40
N VAL A 399 3.25 2.90 -14.26
CA VAL A 399 4.20 1.79 -14.19
C VAL A 399 5.03 1.83 -12.91
N MET A 400 5.22 3.01 -12.33
CA MET A 400 5.98 3.18 -11.08
C MET A 400 5.31 2.54 -9.86
N TYR A 401 4.03 2.15 -9.93
CA TYR A 401 3.43 1.30 -8.88
C TYR A 401 3.83 -0.17 -8.98
N ALA A 402 4.24 -0.65 -10.16
CA ALA A 402 4.69 -2.01 -10.39
C ALA A 402 6.21 -2.15 -10.33
N ALA A 403 6.95 -1.13 -10.80
CA ALA A 403 8.40 -1.17 -10.94
C ALA A 403 9.16 -1.57 -9.66
N PRO A 404 8.87 -1.01 -8.47
CA PRO A 404 9.57 -1.43 -7.24
C PRO A 404 9.33 -2.89 -6.85
N LEU A 405 8.25 -3.52 -7.32
CA LEU A 405 7.93 -4.91 -7.02
C LEU A 405 8.84 -5.89 -7.76
N THR A 406 9.55 -5.46 -8.81
CA THR A 406 10.50 -6.33 -9.56
C THR A 406 11.70 -6.72 -8.72
N TYR A 407 12.00 -5.95 -7.66
CA TYR A 407 13.00 -6.31 -6.64
C TYR A 407 12.51 -7.38 -5.67
N LEU A 408 11.22 -7.68 -5.65
CA LEU A 408 10.61 -8.70 -4.78
C LEU A 408 10.28 -10.00 -5.52
N TYR A 409 9.91 -9.92 -6.79
CA TYR A 409 9.43 -11.06 -7.56
C TYR A 409 10.14 -11.13 -8.91
N THR A 410 10.66 -12.32 -9.22
CA THR A 410 11.27 -12.63 -10.52
C THR A 410 10.30 -13.35 -11.48
N ASP A 411 9.19 -13.87 -10.96
CA ASP A 411 8.11 -14.53 -11.70
C ASP A 411 7.03 -13.48 -12.03
N ASP A 412 6.69 -13.36 -13.32
CA ASP A 412 5.69 -12.42 -13.84
C ASP A 412 4.31 -12.64 -13.24
N VAL A 413 3.90 -13.90 -13.05
CA VAL A 413 2.63 -14.25 -12.42
C VAL A 413 2.58 -13.74 -10.98
N ALA A 414 3.56 -14.08 -10.15
CA ALA A 414 3.62 -13.61 -8.77
C ALA A 414 3.63 -12.09 -8.66
N LEU A 415 4.46 -11.42 -9.48
CA LEU A 415 4.54 -9.96 -9.52
C LEU A 415 3.19 -9.35 -9.91
N TYR A 416 2.56 -9.90 -10.95
CA TYR A 416 1.28 -9.45 -11.47
C TYR A 416 0.16 -9.50 -10.43
N PHE A 417 -0.03 -10.64 -9.77
CA PHE A 417 -1.14 -10.77 -8.81
C PHE A 417 -0.95 -9.88 -7.58
N VAL A 418 0.30 -9.68 -7.14
CA VAL A 418 0.60 -8.74 -6.05
C VAL A 418 0.38 -7.29 -6.49
N PHE A 419 0.91 -6.91 -7.66
CA PHE A 419 0.70 -5.57 -8.23
C PHE A 419 -0.80 -5.27 -8.40
N ARG A 420 -1.54 -6.19 -9.01
CA ARG A 420 -2.98 -6.07 -9.25
C ARG A 420 -3.73 -5.82 -7.96
N GLU A 421 -3.45 -6.60 -6.93
CA GLU A 421 -4.11 -6.45 -5.63
C GLU A 421 -3.77 -5.13 -4.96
N MET A 422 -2.49 -4.73 -4.96
CA MET A 422 -2.09 -3.42 -4.44
C MET A 422 -2.75 -2.27 -5.21
N TYR A 423 -2.89 -2.39 -6.53
CA TYR A 423 -3.57 -1.39 -7.33
C TYR A 423 -5.04 -1.29 -6.95
N VAL A 424 -5.74 -2.42 -6.89
CA VAL A 424 -7.16 -2.52 -6.55
C VAL A 424 -7.46 -1.97 -5.16
N CYS A 425 -6.68 -2.36 -4.15
CA CYS A 425 -6.91 -1.95 -2.76
C CYS A 425 -6.44 -0.53 -2.45
N TYR A 426 -5.33 -0.10 -3.07
CA TYR A 426 -4.61 1.11 -2.65
C TYR A 426 -4.46 2.13 -3.77
N TRP A 427 -3.78 1.77 -4.87
CA TRP A 427 -3.30 2.77 -5.85
C TRP A 427 -4.41 3.35 -6.72
N SER A 428 -5.52 2.64 -6.91
CA SER A 428 -6.68 3.17 -7.62
C SER A 428 -7.27 4.41 -6.95
N ARG A 429 -7.14 4.52 -5.62
CA ARG A 429 -7.65 5.65 -4.79
C ARG A 429 -6.77 6.89 -4.89
N LEU A 430 -5.53 6.75 -5.36
CA LEU A 430 -4.58 7.84 -5.57
C LEU A 430 -4.82 8.59 -6.88
N ASN A 431 -5.59 7.99 -7.80
CA ASN A 431 -5.76 8.51 -9.16
C ASN A 431 -7.20 8.96 -9.45
N ALA A 432 -8.18 8.63 -8.59
CA ALA A 432 -9.58 8.97 -8.80
C ALA A 432 -10.08 10.09 -7.87
N ILE A 433 -10.94 10.96 -8.40
CA ILE A 433 -11.67 11.96 -7.61
C ILE A 433 -12.88 11.26 -6.99
N ASP A 434 -12.94 11.20 -5.66
CA ASP A 434 -14.04 10.55 -4.96
C ASP A 434 -14.32 11.15 -3.59
N ALA A 435 -15.43 10.70 -2.99
CA ALA A 435 -15.81 10.92 -1.61
C ALA A 435 -14.62 10.70 -0.63
N PRO A 436 -14.63 11.37 0.54
CA PRO A 436 -13.42 11.63 1.32
C PRO A 436 -12.86 10.46 2.13
N GLU A 437 -13.46 9.28 2.14
CA GLU A 437 -12.89 8.16 2.91
C GLU A 437 -11.62 7.66 2.20
N SER A 438 -10.45 8.08 2.70
CA SER A 438 -9.10 7.82 2.19
C SER A 438 -8.97 7.89 0.65
N SER A 439 -9.61 8.89 0.03
CA SER A 439 -9.36 9.27 -1.36
C SER A 439 -8.18 10.23 -1.47
N ILE A 440 -7.63 10.43 -2.67
CA ILE A 440 -6.56 11.40 -2.91
C ILE A 440 -6.90 12.81 -2.35
N LEU A 441 -8.16 13.24 -2.43
CA LEU A 441 -8.63 14.52 -1.86
C LEU A 441 -8.42 14.59 -0.34
N SER A 442 -8.79 13.51 0.36
CA SER A 442 -8.63 13.44 1.82
C SER A 442 -7.17 13.36 2.26
N LEU A 443 -6.31 12.71 1.45
CA LEU A 443 -4.86 12.64 1.69
C LEU A 443 -4.21 14.01 1.51
N CYS A 444 -4.56 14.73 0.44
CA CYS A 444 -4.09 16.10 0.22
C CYS A 444 -4.48 17.01 1.38
N GLN A 445 -5.72 16.93 1.85
CA GLN A 445 -6.16 17.72 2.99
C GLN A 445 -5.47 17.31 4.30
N LEU A 446 -5.29 16.00 4.54
CA LEU A 446 -4.56 15.51 5.70
C LEU A 446 -3.13 16.08 5.71
N PHE A 447 -2.43 16.00 4.58
CA PHE A 447 -1.11 16.60 4.41
C PHE A 447 -1.11 18.10 4.73
N GLU A 448 -2.01 18.88 4.13
CA GLU A 448 -2.05 20.34 4.33
C GLU A 448 -2.26 20.69 5.81
N ARG A 449 -3.16 20.00 6.51
CA ARG A 449 -3.39 20.20 7.95
C ARG A 449 -2.18 19.82 8.79
N LEU A 450 -1.52 18.72 8.45
CA LEU A 450 -0.34 18.24 9.16
C LEU A 450 0.81 19.24 9.05
N VAL A 451 1.11 19.73 7.84
CA VAL A 451 2.20 20.69 7.62
C VAL A 451 1.88 22.06 8.20
N GLN A 452 0.65 22.56 8.05
CA GLN A 452 0.24 23.84 8.66
C GLN A 452 0.39 23.83 10.19
N ARG A 453 0.12 22.68 10.83
CA ARG A 453 0.25 22.54 12.28
C ARG A 453 1.69 22.35 12.74
N SER A 454 2.49 21.57 12.00
CA SER A 454 3.86 21.21 12.40
C SER A 454 4.90 22.23 11.99
N SER A 455 4.71 22.93 10.86
CA SER A 455 5.68 23.85 10.28
C SER A 455 5.03 25.13 9.71
N PRO A 456 4.27 25.91 10.51
CA PRO A 456 3.51 27.06 10.02
C PRO A 456 4.37 28.15 9.39
N ARG A 457 5.61 28.36 9.89
CA ARG A 457 6.54 29.39 9.37
C ARG A 457 7.02 29.06 7.96
N ALA A 458 7.39 27.80 7.72
CA ALA A 458 7.76 27.31 6.39
C ALA A 458 6.57 27.44 5.41
N VAL A 459 5.36 27.09 5.85
CA VAL A 459 4.14 27.28 5.04
C VAL A 459 3.94 28.76 4.69
N PHE A 460 4.04 29.66 5.67
CA PHE A 460 3.87 31.09 5.44
C PHE A 460 4.91 31.62 4.45
N ARG A 461 6.18 31.24 4.60
CA ARG A 461 7.25 31.62 3.66
C ARG A 461 6.94 31.19 2.24
N LEU A 462 6.51 29.95 2.05
CA LEU A 462 6.17 29.42 0.73
C LEU A 462 4.99 30.14 0.10
N LEU A 463 3.93 30.40 0.88
CA LEU A 463 2.78 31.16 0.39
C LEU A 463 3.16 32.59 0.01
N ASP A 464 4.06 33.24 0.76
CA ASP A 464 4.56 34.60 0.47
C ASP A 464 5.30 34.68 -0.87
N VAL A 465 5.93 33.59 -1.31
CA VAL A 465 6.58 33.47 -2.63
C VAL A 465 5.69 32.84 -3.71
N GLY A 466 4.40 32.64 -3.41
CA GLY A 466 3.43 32.07 -4.35
C GLY A 466 3.53 30.56 -4.57
N VAL A 467 4.21 29.83 -3.68
CA VAL A 467 4.33 28.37 -3.71
C VAL A 467 3.38 27.75 -2.71
N ARG A 468 2.53 26.83 -3.16
CA ARG A 468 1.65 26.07 -2.25
C ARG A 468 2.36 24.78 -1.85
N PRO A 469 2.39 24.41 -0.56
CA PRO A 469 3.02 23.16 -0.10
C PRO A 469 2.56 21.91 -0.85
N LEU A 470 1.27 21.85 -1.20
CA LEU A 470 0.70 20.71 -1.93
C LEU A 470 1.23 20.60 -3.37
N ASP A 471 1.60 21.71 -4.01
CA ASP A 471 2.18 21.69 -5.37
C ASP A 471 3.54 20.96 -5.39
N LEU A 472 4.22 20.86 -4.25
CA LEU A 472 5.46 20.10 -4.07
C LEU A 472 5.19 18.65 -3.69
N ALA A 473 4.26 18.42 -2.76
CA ALA A 473 4.04 17.12 -2.16
C ALA A 473 3.07 16.21 -2.94
N PHE A 474 2.21 16.77 -3.80
CA PHE A 474 1.20 16.00 -4.52
C PHE A 474 1.81 14.88 -5.37
N PRO A 475 2.88 15.08 -6.16
CA PRO A 475 3.51 14.01 -6.93
C PRO A 475 3.99 12.86 -6.03
N TRP A 476 4.47 13.14 -4.82
CA TRP A 476 4.91 12.11 -3.86
C TRP A 476 3.74 11.28 -3.36
N ILE A 477 2.64 11.93 -2.98
CA ILE A 477 1.44 11.26 -2.48
C ILE A 477 0.81 10.42 -3.60
N GLN A 478 0.63 11.00 -4.80
CA GLN A 478 0.03 10.31 -5.92
C GLN A 478 0.88 9.09 -6.32
N SER A 479 2.19 9.23 -6.51
CA SER A 479 3.09 8.12 -6.87
C SER A 479 3.33 7.10 -5.75
N ALA A 480 2.72 7.30 -4.57
CA ALA A 480 3.03 6.54 -3.35
C ALA A 480 4.54 6.50 -3.04
N PHE A 481 5.24 7.61 -3.30
CA PHE A 481 6.69 7.83 -3.17
C PHE A 481 7.57 7.03 -4.15
N SER A 482 6.98 6.35 -5.13
CA SER A 482 7.75 5.67 -6.16
C SER A 482 8.44 6.69 -7.07
N GLY A 483 9.74 6.48 -7.34
CA GLY A 483 10.59 7.46 -8.02
C GLY A 483 11.00 8.67 -7.14
N VAL A 484 10.63 8.68 -5.86
CA VAL A 484 11.00 9.74 -4.90
C VAL A 484 11.97 9.19 -3.84
N LEU A 485 11.67 8.03 -3.29
CA LEU A 485 12.52 7.35 -2.30
C LEU A 485 13.35 6.25 -2.98
N GLU A 486 14.54 6.00 -2.42
CA GLU A 486 15.29 4.77 -2.72
C GLU A 486 14.40 3.54 -2.50
N ILE A 487 14.51 2.53 -3.36
CA ILE A 487 13.68 1.32 -3.36
C ILE A 487 13.58 0.68 -1.97
N GLN A 488 14.70 0.60 -1.23
CA GLN A 488 14.68 0.02 0.12
C GLN A 488 13.78 0.82 1.07
N GLN A 489 13.85 2.15 1.02
CA GLN A 489 13.04 3.04 1.84
C GLN A 489 11.57 3.03 1.39
N LEU A 490 11.33 2.97 0.08
CA LEU A 490 9.99 2.83 -0.49
C LEU A 490 9.31 1.54 -0.01
N LEU A 491 10.01 0.40 -0.05
CA LEU A 491 9.47 -0.88 0.41
C LEU A 491 9.18 -0.89 1.91
N LEU A 492 9.94 -0.15 2.71
CA LEU A 492 9.65 0.03 4.14
C LEU A 492 8.38 0.85 4.37
N LEU A 493 8.13 1.87 3.54
CA LEU A 493 6.88 2.63 3.57
C LEU A 493 5.70 1.76 3.14
N TRP A 494 5.86 0.99 2.07
CA TRP A 494 4.83 0.09 1.57
C TRP A 494 4.54 -1.09 2.51
N ASP A 495 5.52 -1.55 3.30
CA ASP A 495 5.28 -2.48 4.42
C ASP A 495 4.20 -1.92 5.37
N ARG A 496 4.16 -0.59 5.59
CA ARG A 496 3.14 0.06 6.43
C ARG A 496 1.82 0.24 5.68
N VAL A 497 1.84 0.54 4.38
CA VAL A 497 0.61 0.57 3.58
C VAL A 497 -0.10 -0.80 3.65
N VAL A 498 0.63 -1.89 3.41
CA VAL A 498 0.11 -3.26 3.47
C VAL A 498 -0.24 -3.66 4.91
N GLY A 499 0.63 -3.35 5.87
CA GLY A 499 0.44 -3.77 7.28
C GLY A 499 -0.73 -3.09 7.99
N TYR A 500 -0.98 -1.82 7.70
CA TYR A 500 -2.12 -1.07 8.23
C TYR A 500 -3.35 -1.12 7.30
N ASP A 501 -3.22 -1.69 6.11
CA ASP A 501 -4.26 -1.72 5.07
C ASP A 501 -4.80 -0.31 4.76
N SER A 502 -3.90 0.67 4.68
CA SER A 502 -4.24 2.09 4.57
C SER A 502 -3.17 2.91 3.87
N ILE A 503 -3.60 3.84 3.03
CA ILE A 503 -2.73 4.77 2.29
C ILE A 503 -2.52 6.11 3.00
N GLU A 504 -3.13 6.33 4.17
CA GLU A 504 -2.98 7.59 4.91
C GLU A 504 -1.55 7.87 5.35
N VAL A 505 -0.75 6.81 5.55
CA VAL A 505 0.67 6.93 5.91
C VAL A 505 1.46 7.70 4.85
N LEU A 506 0.99 7.74 3.60
CA LEU A 506 1.62 8.53 2.53
C LEU A 506 1.52 10.04 2.81
N ALA A 507 0.36 10.52 3.28
CA ALA A 507 0.20 11.92 3.65
C ALA A 507 1.02 12.27 4.91
N VAL A 508 1.14 11.33 5.85
CA VAL A 508 2.01 11.48 7.04
C VAL A 508 3.47 11.54 6.62
N ALA A 509 3.93 10.65 5.72
CA ALA A 509 5.28 10.64 5.19
C ALA A 509 5.61 11.96 4.46
N ALA A 510 4.68 12.48 3.65
CA ALA A 510 4.86 13.75 2.96
C ALA A 510 4.99 14.91 3.95
N ALA A 511 4.16 14.93 5.00
CA ALA A 511 4.23 15.96 6.03
C ALA A 511 5.52 15.85 6.88
N ALA A 512 5.96 14.63 7.17
CA ALA A 512 7.20 14.38 7.89
C ALA A 512 8.42 14.87 7.10
N LEU A 513 8.46 14.57 5.80
CA LEU A 513 9.50 15.06 4.90
C LEU A 513 9.53 16.59 4.82
N PHE A 514 8.35 17.20 4.72
CA PHE A 514 8.22 18.65 4.71
C PHE A 514 8.70 19.28 6.02
N HIS A 515 8.36 18.66 7.14
CA HIS A 515 8.79 19.09 8.46
C HIS A 515 10.31 18.99 8.62
N PHE A 516 10.92 17.90 8.14
CA PHE A 516 12.36 17.70 8.17
C PHE A 516 13.14 18.80 7.44
N ARG A 517 12.58 19.36 6.36
CA ARG A 517 13.17 20.50 5.62
C ARG A 517 12.63 21.86 6.04
N ALA A 518 11.85 21.97 7.12
CA ALA A 518 11.11 23.18 7.44
C ALA A 518 12.00 24.41 7.68
N GLU A 519 13.14 24.24 8.33
CA GLU A 519 14.09 25.34 8.58
C GLU A 519 14.72 25.85 7.27
N ASP A 520 15.13 24.93 6.40
CA ASP A 520 15.67 25.26 5.07
C ASP A 520 14.62 25.96 4.23
N LEU A 521 13.37 25.45 4.22
CA LEU A 521 12.25 26.05 3.50
C LEU A 521 11.94 27.46 3.97
N GLU A 522 12.03 27.71 5.28
CA GLU A 522 11.77 29.03 5.86
C GLU A 522 12.87 30.03 5.47
N THR A 523 14.13 29.60 5.44
CA THR A 523 15.28 30.52 5.34
C THR A 523 15.80 30.72 3.92
N THR A 524 15.69 29.70 3.06
CA THR A 524 16.38 29.69 1.76
C THR A 524 15.45 29.90 0.55
N VAL A 525 14.15 29.63 0.69
CA VAL A 525 13.25 29.61 -0.47
C VAL A 525 12.78 31.02 -0.85
N THR A 526 13.05 31.37 -2.11
CA THR A 526 12.58 32.62 -2.73
C THR A 526 11.63 32.40 -3.90
N ARG A 527 11.63 31.20 -4.48
CA ARG A 527 10.77 30.79 -5.61
C ARG A 527 10.59 29.26 -5.64
N LEU A 528 9.68 28.78 -6.49
CA LEU A 528 9.36 27.36 -6.63
C LEU A 528 10.58 26.46 -6.87
N GLU A 529 11.50 26.88 -7.74
CA GLU A 529 12.67 26.06 -8.10
C GLU A 529 13.62 25.86 -6.91
N ASP A 530 13.72 26.82 -5.99
CA ASP A 530 14.55 26.66 -4.79
C ASP A 530 13.95 25.60 -3.87
N ALA A 531 12.62 25.60 -3.72
CA ALA A 531 11.91 24.57 -2.94
C ALA A 531 12.06 23.18 -3.58
N ARG A 532 11.95 23.08 -4.92
CA ARG A 532 12.19 21.83 -5.65
C ARG A 532 13.61 21.33 -5.47
N ALA A 533 14.61 22.21 -5.51
CA ALA A 533 16.01 21.85 -5.31
C ALA A 533 16.27 21.27 -3.91
N LEU A 534 15.65 21.83 -2.86
CA LEU A 534 15.75 21.28 -1.49
C LEU A 534 15.23 19.84 -1.38
N PHE A 535 14.26 19.47 -2.21
CA PHE A 535 13.71 18.13 -2.30
C PHE A 535 14.23 17.31 -3.49
N ALA A 536 15.28 17.77 -4.19
CA ALA A 536 15.93 16.97 -5.22
C ALA A 536 16.91 15.95 -4.60
N GLU A 537 17.47 16.27 -3.44
CA GLU A 537 18.40 15.43 -2.68
C GLU A 537 17.66 14.63 -1.59
N LEU A 538 16.80 13.69 -2.02
CA LEU A 538 16.05 12.80 -1.12
C LEU A 538 16.67 11.41 -0.95
N ILE A 539 17.78 11.15 -1.64
CA ILE A 539 18.35 9.80 -1.78
C ILE A 539 18.75 9.16 -0.44
N ASP A 540 19.12 9.97 0.57
CA ASP A 540 19.57 9.49 1.87
C ASP A 540 18.48 9.46 2.96
N ILE A 541 17.21 9.70 2.61
CA ILE A 541 16.14 9.77 3.62
C ILE A 541 15.81 8.39 4.17
N ARG A 542 15.91 8.27 5.49
CA ARG A 542 15.44 7.09 6.23
C ARG A 542 13.99 7.28 6.63
N ILE A 543 13.08 6.60 5.93
CA ILE A 543 11.63 6.84 6.09
C ILE A 543 11.11 6.43 7.47
N VAL A 544 11.63 5.34 8.04
CA VAL A 544 11.17 4.83 9.33
C VAL A 544 11.49 5.80 10.47
N PRO A 545 12.77 6.22 10.67
CA PRO A 545 13.09 7.27 11.64
C PRO A 545 12.32 8.57 11.42
N LEU A 546 12.16 9.00 10.18
CA LEU A 546 11.43 10.22 9.83
C LEU A 546 9.96 10.16 10.31
N LEU A 547 9.28 9.03 10.07
CA LEU A 547 7.92 8.81 10.56
C LEU A 547 7.86 8.76 12.08
N GLN A 548 8.83 8.12 12.74
CA GLN A 548 8.90 8.04 14.20
C GLN A 548 9.07 9.42 14.84
N GLU A 549 9.99 10.21 14.32
CA GLU A 549 10.25 11.56 14.78
C GLU A 549 8.99 12.42 14.65
N TYR A 550 8.37 12.41 13.47
CA TYR A 550 7.21 13.23 13.19
C TYR A 550 5.98 12.84 14.02
N LEU A 551 5.70 11.54 14.15
CA LEU A 551 4.52 11.07 14.87
C LEU A 551 4.69 11.14 16.38
N PHE A 552 5.85 10.81 16.93
CA PHE A 552 6.00 10.56 18.37
C PHE A 552 6.93 11.53 19.11
N LEU A 553 7.90 12.13 18.42
CA LEU A 553 8.90 13.00 19.04
C LEU A 553 8.61 14.48 18.85
N LEU A 554 7.84 14.83 17.81
CA LEU A 554 7.35 16.18 17.58
C LEU A 554 6.43 16.63 18.72
N ARG A 555 6.82 17.73 19.39
CA ARG A 555 6.11 18.31 20.54
C ARG A 555 4.94 19.20 20.12
#